data_AF-A0A645BSY7-F1
#
_entry.id   AF-A0A645BSY7-F1
#
_cell.length_a   1.000
_cell.length_b   1.000
_cell.length_c   1.000
_cell.angle_alpha   90.00
_cell.angle_beta   90.00
_cell.angle_gamma   90.00
#
_symmetry.space_group_name_H-M   'P 1'
#
loop_
_entity.id
_entity.type
_entity.pdbx_description
1 polymer ?
#
loop_
_entity_poly.entity_id
_entity_poly.type
_entity_poly.pdbx_seq_one_letter_code
_entity_poly.pdbx_strand_id
1 'polypeptide(L)'
;MEPYLQSKLLRVLQDGYIRPVGSNKIIDIDVRVIATLNEEPEKLIKEGKLRKDFYYRLSVMRIDVPPLRERKEDIKEITEHFISYYNRLLSKNVKDLSEEVWDKFQQYNWPGNIRELKNTIEAAMNMIDDGEILTKEFFENKFTIVGDINNDSKFTGDLSLNDYLEEIERSVITKIYKKNGENITRTAEELKISRQNLQYKLKKYNL
;
A
#
# COMPACT_ATOMS: atom_id res chain seq x y z
N MET A 1 9.99 -5.63 -21.53
CA MET A 1 9.74 -5.62 -23.00
C MET A 1 11.06 -5.92 -23.68
N GLU A 2 11.12 -6.94 -24.54
CA GLU A 2 12.34 -7.31 -25.26
C GLU A 2 12.94 -6.11 -26.03
N PRO A 3 14.27 -5.87 -25.98
CA PRO A 3 14.92 -4.73 -26.65
C PRO A 3 14.65 -4.66 -28.16
N TYR A 4 14.46 -5.82 -28.80
CA TYR A 4 14.12 -5.93 -30.22
C TYR A 4 12.72 -5.41 -30.56
N LEU A 5 11.76 -5.48 -29.63
CA LEU A 5 10.43 -4.92 -29.85
C LEU A 5 10.46 -3.39 -29.76
N GLN A 6 11.27 -2.84 -28.85
CA GLN A 6 11.43 -1.40 -28.69
C GLN A 6 11.97 -0.73 -29.96
N SER A 7 12.88 -1.37 -30.69
CA SER A 7 13.39 -0.84 -31.97
C SER A 7 12.33 -0.81 -33.07
N LYS A 8 11.44 -1.82 -33.11
CA LYS A 8 10.32 -1.85 -34.05
C LYS A 8 9.30 -0.76 -33.74
N LEU A 9 8.92 -0.61 -32.47
CA LEU A 9 7.98 0.41 -32.05
C LEU A 9 8.54 1.82 -32.23
N LEU A 10 9.85 2.03 -32.03
CA LEU A 10 10.51 3.29 -32.33
C LEU A 10 10.29 3.70 -33.79
N ARG A 11 10.42 2.77 -34.74
CA ARG A 11 10.16 3.01 -36.17
C ARG A 11 8.73 3.46 -36.42
N VAL A 12 7.77 2.84 -35.75
CA VAL A 12 6.35 3.24 -35.86
C VAL A 12 6.16 4.67 -35.36
N LEU A 13 6.76 5.02 -34.22
CA LEU A 13 6.66 6.36 -33.62
C LEU A 13 7.44 7.44 -34.40
N GLN A 14 8.45 7.06 -35.17
CA GLN A 14 9.28 7.97 -35.97
C GLN A 14 8.71 8.17 -37.37
N ASP A 15 8.44 7.07 -38.06
CA ASP A 15 8.16 7.07 -39.50
C ASP A 15 6.67 6.96 -39.84
N GLY A 16 5.81 6.56 -38.90
CA GLY A 16 4.36 6.49 -39.12
C GLY A 16 3.89 5.33 -40.00
N TYR A 17 4.71 4.30 -40.19
CA TYR A 17 4.31 3.11 -40.96
C TYR A 17 4.66 1.81 -40.25
N ILE A 18 3.99 0.73 -40.65
CA ILE A 18 4.27 -0.63 -40.20
C ILE A 18 4.58 -1.55 -41.39
N ARG A 19 5.23 -2.67 -41.08
CA ARG A 19 5.49 -3.76 -42.03
C ARG A 19 5.04 -5.08 -41.42
N PRO A 20 4.08 -5.80 -42.03
CA PRO A 20 3.67 -7.12 -41.55
C PRO A 20 4.83 -8.12 -41.59
N VAL A 21 4.81 -9.09 -40.69
CA VAL A 21 5.82 -10.16 -40.66
C VAL A 21 5.76 -10.94 -41.98
N GLY A 22 6.93 -11.12 -42.62
CA GLY A 22 7.04 -11.84 -43.90
C GLY A 22 6.65 -11.04 -45.15
N SER A 23 6.20 -9.79 -44.99
CA SER A 23 5.90 -8.88 -46.10
C SER A 23 6.93 -7.76 -46.17
N ASN A 24 7.23 -7.28 -47.37
CA ASN A 24 8.00 -6.04 -47.57
C ASN A 24 7.10 -4.82 -47.82
N LYS A 25 5.77 -5.01 -47.86
CA LYS A 25 4.83 -3.92 -48.05
C LYS A 25 4.79 -3.04 -46.81
N ILE A 26 4.92 -1.73 -47.04
CA ILE A 26 4.75 -0.68 -46.05
C ILE A 26 3.26 -0.34 -45.98
N ILE A 27 2.76 -0.10 -44.78
CA ILE A 27 1.40 0.37 -44.53
C ILE A 27 1.51 1.60 -43.64
N ASP A 28 1.12 2.76 -44.18
CA ASP A 28 1.05 4.00 -43.43
C ASP A 28 -0.07 3.93 -42.40
N ILE A 29 0.17 4.48 -41.22
CA ILE A 29 -0.77 4.53 -40.12
C ILE A 29 -0.82 5.92 -39.50
N ASP A 30 -2.01 6.34 -39.08
CA ASP A 30 -2.20 7.53 -38.26
C ASP A 30 -2.82 7.09 -36.94
N VAL A 31 -2.02 7.12 -35.87
CA VAL A 31 -2.41 6.60 -34.55
C VAL A 31 -1.92 7.52 -33.44
N ARG A 32 -2.75 7.63 -32.41
CA ARG A 32 -2.34 8.23 -31.13
C ARG A 32 -1.86 7.13 -30.20
N VAL A 33 -0.60 7.19 -29.80
CA VAL A 33 -0.01 6.23 -28.86
C VAL A 33 -0.12 6.75 -27.43
N ILE A 34 -0.69 5.94 -26.55
CA ILE A 34 -0.75 6.17 -25.10
C ILE A 34 -0.09 4.97 -24.44
N ALA A 35 0.80 5.22 -23.49
CA ALA A 35 1.52 4.17 -22.79
C ALA A 35 1.59 4.49 -21.29
N THR A 36 1.68 3.45 -20.48
CA THR A 36 1.75 3.54 -19.02
C THR A 36 2.96 2.75 -18.54
N LEU A 37 3.64 3.28 -17.51
CA LEU A 37 4.77 2.63 -16.86
C LEU A 37 4.47 2.52 -15.37
N ASN A 38 4.76 1.36 -14.78
CA ASN A 38 4.60 1.07 -13.36
C ASN A 38 5.91 1.30 -12.57
N GLU A 39 7.01 1.56 -13.26
CA GLU A 39 8.33 1.84 -12.69
C GLU A 39 8.85 3.16 -13.28
N GLU A 40 9.74 3.83 -12.54
CA GLU A 40 10.35 5.07 -13.00
C GLU A 40 11.15 4.85 -14.29
N PRO A 41 10.89 5.64 -15.36
CA PRO A 41 11.60 5.50 -16.62
C PRO A 41 13.12 5.62 -16.48
N GLU A 42 13.59 6.50 -15.61
CA GLU A 42 15.00 6.76 -15.34
C GLU A 42 15.70 5.52 -14.79
N LYS A 43 15.03 4.76 -13.92
CA LYS A 43 15.52 3.49 -13.39
C LYS A 43 15.59 2.43 -14.49
N LEU A 44 14.54 2.30 -15.30
CA LEU A 44 14.49 1.34 -16.40
C LEU A 44 15.55 1.60 -17.47
N ILE A 45 15.87 2.87 -17.74
CA ILE A 45 16.95 3.26 -18.66
C ILE A 45 18.32 2.87 -18.08
N LYS A 46 18.56 3.15 -16.79
CA LYS A 46 19.81 2.77 -16.10
C LYS A 46 20.03 1.25 -16.08
N GLU A 47 18.96 0.49 -15.90
CA GLU A 47 18.98 -0.99 -15.89
C GLU A 47 19.06 -1.59 -17.31
N GLY A 48 19.06 -0.77 -18.37
CA GLY A 48 19.07 -1.25 -19.77
C GLY A 48 17.77 -1.92 -20.23
N LYS A 49 16.72 -1.89 -19.40
CA LYS A 49 15.39 -2.45 -19.71
C LYS A 49 14.60 -1.55 -20.67
N LEU A 50 14.88 -0.24 -20.67
CA LEU A 50 14.23 0.75 -21.54
C LEU A 50 15.28 1.52 -22.34
N ARG A 51 15.14 1.56 -23.67
CA ARG A 51 16.03 2.34 -24.52
C ARG A 51 15.70 3.82 -24.41
N LYS A 52 16.76 4.64 -24.28
CA LYS A 52 16.67 6.09 -24.14
C LYS A 52 16.01 6.78 -25.34
N ASP A 53 16.34 6.34 -26.56
CA ASP A 53 15.76 6.86 -27.81
C ASP A 53 14.26 6.55 -27.95
N PHE A 54 13.85 5.34 -27.58
CA PHE A 54 12.45 4.94 -27.52
C PHE A 54 11.66 5.75 -26.49
N TYR A 55 12.21 5.91 -25.29
CA TYR A 55 11.57 6.69 -24.23
C TYR A 55 11.30 8.14 -24.64
N TYR A 56 12.27 8.85 -25.24
CA TYR A 56 12.06 10.25 -25.60
C TYR A 56 11.05 10.47 -26.73
N ARG A 57 10.86 9.49 -27.62
CA ARG A 57 9.82 9.58 -28.65
C ARG A 57 8.42 9.32 -28.10
N LEU A 58 8.34 8.56 -27.01
CA LEU A 58 7.09 8.21 -26.34
C LEU A 58 6.68 9.27 -25.29
N SER A 59 7.65 9.77 -24.52
CA SER A 59 7.45 10.69 -23.40
C SER A 59 7.47 12.16 -23.86
N VAL A 60 6.62 12.50 -24.81
CA VAL A 60 6.41 13.90 -25.23
C VAL A 60 5.59 14.65 -24.17
N MET A 61 4.56 14.00 -23.65
CA MET A 61 3.70 14.48 -22.57
C MET A 61 3.62 13.39 -21.52
N ARG A 62 4.07 13.70 -20.30
CA ARG A 62 4.03 12.80 -19.15
C ARG A 62 2.97 13.28 -18.17
N ILE A 63 2.14 12.34 -17.71
CA ILE A 63 1.17 12.57 -16.65
C ILE A 63 1.54 11.63 -15.52
N ASP A 64 1.98 12.19 -14.40
CA ASP A 64 2.24 11.43 -13.19
C ASP A 64 0.94 11.31 -12.39
N VAL A 65 0.52 10.07 -12.15
CA VAL A 65 -0.69 9.78 -11.38
C VAL A 65 -0.29 9.50 -9.94
N PRO A 66 -0.69 10.35 -8.97
CA PRO A 66 -0.31 10.15 -7.58
C PRO A 66 -0.94 8.87 -7.01
N PRO A 67 -0.20 8.13 -6.17
CA PRO A 67 -0.75 7.01 -5.42
C PRO A 67 -1.81 7.49 -4.43
N LEU A 68 -2.74 6.60 -4.05
CA LEU A 68 -3.86 6.94 -3.17
C LEU A 68 -3.41 7.57 -1.82
N ARG A 69 -2.25 7.17 -1.29
CA ARG A 69 -1.67 7.74 -0.06
C ARG A 69 -1.35 9.23 -0.13
N GLU A 70 -1.15 9.79 -1.33
CA GLU A 70 -0.86 11.21 -1.57
C GLU A 70 -2.12 12.03 -1.85
N ARG A 71 -3.28 11.38 -1.94
CA ARG A 71 -4.60 11.97 -2.22
C ARG A 71 -5.67 11.28 -1.39
N LYS A 72 -5.53 11.38 -0.07
CA LYS A 72 -6.40 10.68 0.89
C LYS A 72 -7.82 11.24 0.91
N GLU A 73 -8.00 12.46 0.44
CA GLU A 73 -9.28 13.14 0.29
C GLU A 73 -10.20 12.37 -0.68
N ASP A 74 -9.62 11.77 -1.74
CA ASP A 74 -10.35 10.99 -2.75
C ASP A 74 -10.87 9.64 -2.20
N ILE A 75 -10.32 9.14 -1.08
CA ILE A 75 -10.66 7.81 -0.54
C ILE A 75 -12.16 7.70 -0.28
N LYS A 76 -12.79 8.77 0.20
CA LYS A 76 -14.21 8.78 0.52
C LYS A 76 -15.06 8.57 -0.74
N GLU A 77 -14.89 9.41 -1.74
CA GLU A 77 -15.66 9.36 -2.98
C GLU A 77 -15.43 8.05 -3.74
N ILE A 78 -14.18 7.57 -3.79
CA ILE A 78 -13.84 6.30 -4.43
C ILE A 78 -14.51 5.12 -3.71
N THR A 79 -14.55 5.15 -2.38
CA THR A 79 -15.20 4.11 -1.57
C THR A 79 -16.71 4.09 -1.80
N GLU A 80 -17.36 5.25 -1.74
CA GLU A 80 -18.80 5.40 -2.02
C GLU A 80 -19.15 4.91 -3.43
N HIS A 81 -18.31 5.22 -4.42
CA HIS A 81 -18.45 4.70 -5.78
C HIS A 81 -18.43 3.16 -5.81
N PHE A 82 -17.46 2.53 -5.14
CA PHE A 82 -17.38 1.07 -5.11
C PHE A 82 -18.54 0.43 -4.35
N ILE A 83 -18.97 0.99 -3.23
CA ILE A 83 -20.17 0.52 -2.51
C ILE A 83 -21.38 0.56 -3.43
N SER A 84 -21.62 1.68 -4.12
CA SER A 84 -22.71 1.83 -5.09
C SER A 84 -22.61 0.83 -6.25
N TYR A 85 -21.40 0.56 -6.75
CA TYR A 85 -21.15 -0.42 -7.79
C TYR A 85 -21.50 -1.84 -7.32
N TYR A 86 -21.02 -2.25 -6.14
CA TYR A 86 -21.27 -3.60 -5.61
C TYR A 86 -22.68 -3.81 -5.10
N ASN A 87 -23.37 -2.78 -4.60
CA ASN A 87 -24.80 -2.86 -4.28
C ASN A 87 -25.61 -3.27 -5.51
N ARG A 88 -25.35 -2.64 -6.66
CA ARG A 88 -26.01 -2.98 -7.93
C ARG A 88 -25.65 -4.38 -8.40
N LEU A 89 -24.40 -4.79 -8.25
CA LEU A 89 -23.92 -6.09 -8.72
C LEU A 89 -24.42 -7.26 -7.85
N LEU A 90 -24.45 -7.08 -6.52
CA LEU A 90 -24.77 -8.10 -5.54
C LEU A 90 -26.21 -8.01 -5.02
N SER A 91 -27.00 -7.05 -5.51
CA SER A 91 -28.37 -6.76 -5.04
C SER A 91 -28.42 -6.50 -3.52
N LYS A 92 -27.49 -5.68 -3.02
CA LYS A 92 -27.38 -5.29 -1.60
C LYS A 92 -27.76 -3.82 -1.40
N ASN A 93 -27.97 -3.43 -0.14
CA ASN A 93 -28.36 -2.07 0.25
C ASN A 93 -27.41 -1.46 1.31
N VAL A 94 -26.11 -1.61 1.10
CA VAL A 94 -25.09 -1.00 1.97
C VAL A 94 -25.05 0.50 1.72
N LYS A 95 -25.24 1.31 2.75
CA LYS A 95 -25.25 2.77 2.66
C LYS A 95 -23.88 3.38 2.95
N ASP A 96 -23.16 2.86 3.94
CA ASP A 96 -21.91 3.50 4.39
C ASP A 96 -20.97 2.52 5.14
N LEU A 97 -19.78 3.01 5.51
CA LEU A 97 -18.87 2.40 6.45
C LEU A 97 -19.08 2.99 7.85
N SER A 98 -18.79 2.22 8.89
CA SER A 98 -18.74 2.76 10.27
C SER A 98 -17.60 3.78 10.43
N GLU A 99 -17.74 4.74 11.35
CA GLU A 99 -16.70 5.76 11.62
C GLU A 99 -15.33 5.15 11.94
N GLU A 100 -15.29 4.06 12.74
CA GLU A 100 -14.05 3.35 13.06
C GLU A 100 -13.31 2.83 11.81
N VAL A 101 -14.07 2.46 10.77
CA VAL A 101 -13.52 1.97 9.50
C VAL A 101 -13.03 3.15 8.65
N TRP A 102 -13.77 4.25 8.62
CA TRP A 102 -13.35 5.46 7.93
C TRP A 102 -12.01 5.97 8.45
N ASP A 103 -11.83 6.01 9.78
CA ASP A 103 -10.57 6.41 10.40
C ASP A 103 -9.41 5.52 9.97
N LYS A 104 -9.63 4.20 9.93
CA LYS A 104 -8.61 3.25 9.45
C LYS A 104 -8.30 3.43 7.97
N PHE A 105 -9.32 3.63 7.13
CA PHE A 105 -9.14 3.86 5.69
C PHE A 105 -8.29 5.11 5.42
N GLN A 106 -8.49 6.16 6.23
CA GLN A 106 -7.72 7.41 6.14
C GLN A 106 -6.29 7.27 6.67
N GLN A 107 -6.07 6.48 7.71
CA GLN A 107 -4.72 6.25 8.26
C GLN A 107 -3.90 5.28 7.39
N TYR A 108 -4.55 4.36 6.68
CA TYR A 108 -3.88 3.34 5.89
C TYR A 108 -3.21 3.90 4.63
N ASN A 109 -2.05 3.34 4.28
CA ASN A 109 -1.22 3.82 3.17
C ASN A 109 -1.59 3.22 1.81
N TRP A 110 -2.50 2.24 1.75
CA TRP A 110 -2.95 1.61 0.51
C TRP A 110 -1.80 1.27 -0.46
N PRO A 111 -0.86 0.38 -0.07
CA PRO A 111 0.28 0.02 -0.92
C PRO A 111 -0.13 -0.52 -2.30
N GLY A 112 -1.27 -1.20 -2.41
CA GLY A 112 -1.86 -1.65 -3.68
C GLY A 112 -2.78 -0.60 -4.35
N ASN A 113 -2.77 0.64 -3.85
CA ASN A 113 -3.49 1.79 -4.39
C ASN A 113 -5.01 1.52 -4.50
N ILE A 114 -5.70 2.15 -5.45
CA ILE A 114 -7.14 1.97 -5.71
C ILE A 114 -7.53 0.49 -5.88
N ARG A 115 -6.64 -0.36 -6.41
CA ARG A 115 -6.93 -1.80 -6.59
C ARG A 115 -7.08 -2.51 -5.24
N GLU A 116 -6.23 -2.19 -4.27
CA GLU A 116 -6.38 -2.73 -2.92
C GLU A 116 -7.65 -2.22 -2.25
N LEU A 117 -7.94 -0.93 -2.36
CA LEU A 117 -9.19 -0.34 -1.85
C LEU A 117 -10.43 -1.04 -2.42
N LYS A 118 -10.47 -1.20 -3.75
CA LYS A 118 -11.53 -1.92 -4.44
C LYS A 118 -11.70 -3.35 -3.90
N ASN A 119 -10.60 -4.12 -3.83
CA ASN A 119 -10.64 -5.51 -3.38
C ASN A 119 -11.07 -5.64 -1.93
N THR A 120 -10.68 -4.69 -1.08
CA THR A 120 -11.08 -4.64 0.34
C THR A 120 -12.57 -4.37 0.47
N ILE A 121 -13.12 -3.42 -0.28
CA ILE A 121 -14.55 -3.15 -0.31
C ILE A 121 -15.32 -4.33 -0.89
N GLU A 122 -14.84 -4.92 -2.00
CA GLU A 122 -15.45 -6.10 -2.62
C GLU A 122 -15.55 -7.27 -1.65
N ALA A 123 -14.48 -7.55 -0.90
CA ALA A 123 -14.48 -8.61 0.10
C ALA A 123 -15.52 -8.34 1.19
N ALA A 124 -15.55 -7.12 1.75
CA ALA A 124 -16.51 -6.73 2.78
C ALA A 124 -17.96 -6.80 2.26
N MET A 125 -18.20 -6.33 1.03
CA MET A 125 -19.48 -6.41 0.34
C MET A 125 -19.93 -7.85 0.07
N ASN A 126 -19.02 -8.80 -0.10
CA ASN A 126 -19.38 -10.22 -0.23
C ASN A 126 -19.72 -10.86 1.12
N MET A 127 -19.07 -10.43 2.21
CA MET A 127 -19.24 -10.99 3.54
C MET A 127 -20.48 -10.49 4.28
N ILE A 128 -20.97 -9.29 3.97
CA ILE A 128 -22.17 -8.75 4.61
C ILE A 128 -23.42 -9.48 4.11
N ASP A 129 -24.12 -10.21 4.97
CA ASP A 129 -25.38 -10.86 4.58
C ASP A 129 -26.53 -9.84 4.55
N ASP A 130 -26.87 -9.29 5.72
CA ASP A 130 -27.87 -8.25 5.90
C ASP A 130 -27.28 -7.08 6.70
N GLY A 131 -27.37 -5.86 6.15
CA GLY A 131 -26.95 -4.66 6.86
C GLY A 131 -26.72 -3.46 5.93
N GLU A 132 -26.91 -2.26 6.49
CA GLU A 132 -26.69 -1.01 5.76
C GLU A 132 -25.30 -0.40 6.02
N ILE A 133 -24.55 -0.90 7.02
CA ILE A 133 -23.27 -0.33 7.43
C ILE A 133 -22.21 -1.43 7.52
N LEU A 134 -21.08 -1.22 6.84
CA LEU A 134 -19.91 -2.08 6.97
C LEU A 134 -19.09 -1.68 8.20
N THR A 135 -19.11 -2.55 9.21
CA THR A 135 -18.32 -2.41 10.45
C THR A 135 -16.94 -3.04 10.31
N LYS A 136 -16.07 -2.85 11.32
CA LYS A 136 -14.69 -3.33 11.32
C LYS A 136 -14.53 -4.83 11.07
N GLU A 137 -15.52 -5.64 11.47
CA GLU A 137 -15.49 -7.11 11.42
C GLU A 137 -15.33 -7.63 9.99
N PHE A 138 -15.92 -6.92 9.02
CA PHE A 138 -15.80 -7.23 7.59
C PHE A 138 -14.41 -6.91 7.01
N PHE A 139 -13.54 -6.25 7.77
CA PHE A 139 -12.23 -5.77 7.33
C PHE A 139 -11.04 -6.31 8.13
N GLU A 140 -11.27 -7.12 9.17
CA GLU A 140 -10.23 -7.56 10.11
C GLU A 140 -9.07 -8.29 9.42
N ASN A 141 -9.34 -9.09 8.38
CA ASN A 141 -8.30 -9.82 7.66
C ASN A 141 -7.40 -8.95 6.77
N LYS A 142 -7.75 -7.69 6.49
CA LYS A 142 -7.00 -6.80 5.59
C LYS A 142 -6.15 -5.78 6.33
N PHE A 143 -6.63 -5.25 7.46
CA PHE A 143 -5.89 -4.27 8.25
C PHE A 143 -4.93 -4.89 9.28
N THR A 144 -5.15 -6.15 9.67
CA THR A 144 -4.28 -6.85 10.65
C THR A 144 -2.88 -7.12 10.10
N ILE A 145 -2.69 -7.13 8.77
CA ILE A 145 -1.39 -7.40 8.16
C ILE A 145 -0.41 -6.22 8.32
N VAL A 146 -0.87 -4.99 8.57
CA VAL A 146 0.02 -3.79 8.60
C VAL A 146 0.03 -3.06 9.94
N GLY A 147 -0.91 -3.35 10.83
CA GLY A 147 -0.82 -2.94 12.24
C GLY A 147 0.43 -3.48 12.95
N ASP A 148 0.97 -4.59 12.44
CA ASP A 148 2.22 -5.19 12.94
C ASP A 148 3.45 -4.88 12.07
N ILE A 149 3.31 -4.55 10.78
CA ILE A 149 4.48 -4.16 9.94
C ILE A 149 4.91 -2.71 10.20
N ASN A 150 4.01 -1.82 10.62
CA ASN A 150 4.39 -0.46 11.05
C ASN A 150 4.80 -0.37 12.54
N ASN A 151 4.78 -1.50 13.26
CA ASN A 151 5.46 -1.66 14.55
C ASN A 151 6.82 -2.35 14.40
N ASP A 152 7.30 -2.59 13.16
CA ASP A 152 8.73 -2.69 12.93
C ASP A 152 9.33 -1.30 13.13
N SER A 153 9.68 -1.03 14.38
CA SER A 153 11.05 -0.64 14.71
C SER A 153 11.71 0.32 13.73
N LYS A 154 11.90 1.56 14.20
CA LYS A 154 12.94 2.47 13.71
C LYS A 154 14.32 1.85 13.93
N PHE A 155 14.69 0.81 13.20
CA PHE A 155 16.10 0.48 12.99
C PHE A 155 16.60 1.33 11.83
N THR A 156 16.68 2.64 12.05
CA THR A 156 17.57 3.48 11.24
C THR A 156 18.98 3.01 11.57
N GLY A 157 19.79 2.63 10.56
CA GLY A 157 21.12 2.01 10.72
C GLY A 157 22.17 2.81 11.51
N ASP A 158 21.77 3.84 12.25
CA ASP A 158 22.53 4.62 13.23
C ASP A 158 22.39 4.12 14.69
N LEU A 159 21.48 3.18 14.97
CA LEU A 159 21.27 2.65 16.34
C LEU A 159 22.11 1.38 16.56
N SER A 160 22.84 1.34 17.69
CA SER A 160 23.51 0.12 18.14
C SER A 160 22.47 -0.95 18.48
N LEU A 161 22.81 -2.22 18.28
CA LEU A 161 21.94 -3.37 18.66
C LEU A 161 21.48 -3.26 20.12
N ASN A 162 22.32 -2.72 20.99
CA ASN A 162 22.00 -2.53 22.41
C ASN A 162 20.90 -1.47 22.61
N ASP A 163 20.94 -0.35 21.89
CA ASP A 163 19.96 0.73 22.03
C ASP A 163 18.58 0.27 21.55
N TYR A 164 18.56 -0.50 20.46
CA TYR A 164 17.34 -1.06 19.92
C TYR A 164 16.69 -2.09 20.85
N LEU A 165 17.49 -2.98 21.46
CA LEU A 165 16.99 -3.93 22.45
C LEU A 165 16.44 -3.21 23.69
N GLU A 166 17.06 -2.09 24.10
CA GLU A 166 16.57 -1.28 25.23
C GLU A 166 15.23 -0.59 24.92
N GLU A 167 15.03 -0.08 23.71
CA GLU A 167 13.74 0.51 23.30
C GLU A 167 12.62 -0.53 23.25
N ILE A 168 12.89 -1.70 22.67
CA ILE A 168 11.93 -2.80 22.65
C ILE A 168 11.56 -3.19 24.08
N GLU A 169 12.57 -3.40 24.93
CA GLU A 169 12.36 -3.81 26.32
C GLU A 169 11.52 -2.76 27.09
N ARG A 170 11.83 -1.47 26.92
CA ARG A 170 11.05 -0.37 27.51
C ARG A 170 9.60 -0.38 27.03
N SER A 171 9.36 -0.58 25.73
CA SER A 171 8.02 -0.57 25.15
C SER A 171 7.15 -1.72 25.69
N VAL A 172 7.72 -2.92 25.79
CA VAL A 172 7.05 -4.12 26.27
C VAL A 172 6.70 -3.97 27.75
N ILE A 173 7.64 -3.50 28.57
CA ILE A 173 7.40 -3.24 30.00
C ILE A 173 6.30 -2.19 30.18
N THR A 174 6.33 -1.09 29.43
CA THR A 174 5.33 -0.02 29.53
C THR A 174 3.93 -0.52 29.17
N LYS A 175 3.81 -1.31 28.10
CA LYS A 175 2.53 -1.85 27.63
C LYS A 175 1.89 -2.77 28.67
N ILE A 176 2.68 -3.68 29.25
CA ILE A 176 2.20 -4.64 30.25
C ILE A 176 1.95 -3.95 31.60
N TYR A 177 2.79 -2.98 31.99
CA TYR A 177 2.61 -2.20 33.21
C TYR A 177 1.32 -1.39 33.19
N LYS A 178 1.01 -0.71 32.06
CA LYS A 178 -0.27 0.00 31.88
C LYS A 178 -1.46 -0.96 31.83
N LYS A 179 -1.34 -2.09 31.11
CA LYS A 179 -2.39 -3.12 31.03
C LYS A 179 -2.78 -3.65 32.42
N ASN A 180 -1.82 -3.78 33.32
CA ASN A 180 -2.02 -4.27 34.68
C ASN A 180 -2.34 -3.17 35.72
N GLY A 181 -2.62 -1.93 35.27
CA GLY A 181 -2.96 -0.82 36.14
C GLY A 181 -1.84 -0.45 37.12
N GLU A 182 -0.59 -0.43 36.64
CA GLU A 182 0.60 -0.04 37.40
C GLU A 182 0.96 -1.01 38.56
N ASN A 183 0.41 -2.22 38.52
CA ASN A 183 0.72 -3.25 39.51
C ASN A 183 2.04 -3.97 39.17
N ILE A 184 3.09 -3.65 39.94
CA ILE A 184 4.45 -4.20 39.76
C ILE A 184 4.47 -5.73 39.89
N THR A 185 3.71 -6.31 40.82
CA THR A 185 3.73 -7.76 41.07
C THR A 185 3.12 -8.53 39.91
N ARG A 186 1.94 -8.11 39.43
CA ARG A 186 1.27 -8.74 38.28
C ARG A 186 2.06 -8.55 36.98
N THR A 187 2.67 -7.38 36.81
CA THR A 187 3.51 -7.07 35.64
C THR A 187 4.75 -7.95 35.61
N ALA A 188 5.40 -8.20 36.76
CA ALA A 188 6.57 -9.06 36.85
C ALA A 188 6.24 -10.54 36.55
N GLU A 189 5.09 -11.01 37.04
CA GLU A 189 4.60 -12.37 36.77
C GLU A 189 4.27 -12.57 35.29
N GLU A 190 3.59 -11.62 34.65
CA GLU A 190 3.24 -11.69 33.23
C GLU A 190 4.49 -11.59 32.33
N LEU A 191 5.48 -10.78 32.73
CA LEU A 191 6.78 -10.67 32.04
C LEU A 191 7.75 -11.82 32.34
N LYS A 192 7.42 -12.70 33.29
CA LYS A 192 8.29 -13.79 33.78
C LYS A 192 9.68 -13.33 34.24
N ILE A 193 9.75 -12.14 34.85
CA ILE A 193 10.98 -11.60 35.44
C ILE A 193 10.80 -11.40 36.94
N SER A 194 11.90 -11.35 37.69
CA SER A 194 11.79 -11.10 39.13
C SER A 194 11.28 -9.68 39.42
N ARG A 195 10.52 -9.52 40.50
CA ARG A 195 10.01 -8.21 40.94
C ARG A 195 11.12 -7.17 41.11
N GLN A 196 12.29 -7.59 41.61
CA GLN A 196 13.46 -6.72 41.77
C GLN A 196 14.03 -6.28 40.41
N ASN A 197 14.06 -7.17 39.41
CA ASN A 197 14.53 -6.87 38.06
C ASN A 197 13.59 -5.87 37.36
N LEU A 198 12.27 -6.07 37.49
CA LEU A 198 11.28 -5.11 36.98
C LEU A 198 11.42 -3.73 37.65
N GLN A 199 11.58 -3.67 38.97
CA GLN A 199 11.78 -2.40 39.68
C GLN A 199 13.05 -1.65 39.23
N TYR A 200 14.14 -2.38 39.01
CA TYR A 200 15.36 -1.80 38.46
C TYR A 200 15.14 -1.24 37.06
N LYS A 201 14.41 -1.95 36.20
CA LYS A 201 14.11 -1.51 34.82
C LYS A 201 13.14 -0.33 34.79
N LEU A 202 12.11 -0.30 35.63
CA LEU A 202 11.21 0.87 35.77
C LEU A 202 11.99 2.12 36.18
N LYS A 203 12.90 1.98 37.16
CA LYS A 203 13.78 3.07 37.60
C LYS A 203 14.77 3.50 36.51
N LYS A 204 15.31 2.56 35.72
CA LYS A 204 16.21 2.85 34.59
C LYS A 204 15.49 3.62 33.48
N TYR A 205 14.20 3.35 33.25
CA TYR A 205 13.42 3.95 32.16
C TYR A 205 12.57 5.17 32.55
N ASN A 206 12.70 5.63 33.81
CA ASN A 206 11.90 6.72 34.40
C ASN A 206 10.38 6.52 34.19
N LEU A 207 9.89 5.32 34.50
CA LEU A 207 8.49 4.94 34.48
C LEU A 207 7.95 4.70 35.89
#